data_AF-A0A414QVH2-F1
#
_entry.id   AF-A0A414QVH2-F1
#
_cell.length_a   1.000
_cell.length_b   1.000
_cell.length_c   1.000
_cell.angle_alpha   90.00
_cell.angle_beta   90.00
_cell.angle_gamma   90.00
#
_symmetry.space_group_name_H-M   'P 1'
#
loop_
_entity.id
_entity.type
_entity.pdbx_description
1 polymer ?
#
loop_
_entity_poly.entity_id
_entity_poly.type
_entity_poly.pdbx_seq_one_letter_code
_entity_poly.pdbx_strand_id
1 'polypeptide(L)'
;MNYLNVRLVKSAVAGVLAGWLLAGCSSGYSLAGVEGGRVAITDVYDRKPDAEALNILKPYQQKVDSIMSPIIGHSAKNLTAYRPESPLSNLMADVLRQAAVRAIGKPADVAVMNMGGIRNAMPEGEITFGTVYEIAPFENALCVLTMDGATLKELFGQIASVHGEGISGAALKIDGEGNLLEAKVNGRQIDAKKTYTVATIDYLAEGNDKMEAFRRASSKIFPKDALLRNLLLDYVKQCEQKGQFVTSQVEGRIKVSASN
;
A
#
# COMPACT_ATOMS: atom_id res chain seq x y z
N MET A 1 -24.15 3.02 5.05
CA MET A 1 -25.11 3.58 4.06
C MET A 1 -25.76 4.83 4.63
N ASN A 2 -26.07 5.84 3.83
CA ASN A 2 -26.87 6.98 4.29
C ASN A 2 -28.35 6.71 4.07
N TYR A 3 -29.21 7.17 4.96
CA TYR A 3 -30.66 7.19 4.72
C TYR A 3 -31.21 8.58 4.94
N LEU A 4 -32.35 8.86 4.29
CA LEU A 4 -33.05 10.12 4.39
C LEU A 4 -34.55 9.82 4.56
N ASN A 5 -35.12 10.24 5.68
CA ASN A 5 -36.56 10.20 5.91
C ASN A 5 -37.12 11.61 5.72
N VAL A 6 -38.04 11.74 4.76
CA VAL A 6 -38.72 13.00 4.45
C VAL A 6 -40.10 12.95 5.06
N ARG A 7 -40.38 13.87 5.99
CA ARG A 7 -41.69 14.01 6.61
C ARG A 7 -42.42 15.19 5.99
N LEU A 8 -43.56 14.92 5.36
CA LEU A 8 -44.44 15.91 4.76
C LEU A 8 -45.68 16.11 5.65
N VAL A 9 -46.16 17.35 5.78
CA VAL A 9 -47.42 17.65 6.47
C VAL A 9 -48.38 18.33 5.50
N LYS A 10 -49.66 17.96 5.58
CA LYS A 10 -50.73 18.62 4.82
C LYS A 10 -51.09 19.94 5.49
N SER A 11 -50.93 21.04 4.78
CA SER A 11 -51.43 22.34 5.23
C SER A 11 -52.95 22.37 5.08
N ALA A 12 -53.71 22.44 6.19
CA ALA A 12 -55.14 22.74 6.15
C ALA A 12 -55.32 24.22 6.49
N VAL A 13 -55.72 25.03 5.50
CA VAL A 13 -56.06 26.44 5.72
C VAL A 13 -57.43 26.49 6.39
N ALA A 14 -57.48 26.55 7.72
CA ALA A 14 -58.70 26.81 8.46
C ALA A 14 -58.98 28.32 8.49
N GLY A 15 -59.61 28.83 7.43
CA GLY A 15 -60.11 30.21 7.40
C GLY A 15 -61.36 30.35 8.26
N VAL A 16 -61.29 31.16 9.33
CA VAL A 16 -62.47 31.59 10.11
C VAL A 16 -63.24 32.63 9.29
N LEU A 17 -64.47 32.23 8.92
CA LEU A 17 -65.62 32.98 8.39
C LEU A 17 -65.50 34.51 8.22
N ALA A 18 -65.56 34.98 6.97
CA ALA A 18 -66.68 35.77 6.42
C ALA A 18 -66.45 36.13 4.94
N GLY A 19 -67.39 35.75 4.06
CA GLY A 19 -67.48 36.25 2.68
C GLY A 19 -66.98 35.27 1.60
N TRP A 20 -67.93 34.70 0.86
CA TRP A 20 -67.71 33.86 -0.32
C TRP A 20 -66.90 34.57 -1.43
N LEU A 21 -65.92 33.87 -2.02
CA LEU A 21 -65.83 33.55 -3.47
C LEU A 21 -64.47 32.88 -3.80
N LEU A 22 -64.54 31.64 -4.33
CA LEU A 22 -63.51 30.92 -5.10
C LEU A 22 -62.10 30.73 -4.47
N ALA A 23 -62.01 30.11 -3.29
CA ALA A 23 -60.74 29.49 -2.88
C ALA A 23 -60.66 28.07 -3.45
N GLY A 24 -59.94 27.90 -4.55
CA GLY A 24 -59.55 26.58 -5.04
C GLY A 24 -58.76 25.84 -3.96
N CYS A 25 -59.23 24.67 -3.54
CA CYS A 25 -58.55 23.83 -2.56
C CYS A 25 -57.27 23.24 -3.18
N SER A 26 -56.15 23.97 -3.15
CA SER A 26 -54.84 23.36 -3.37
C SER A 26 -54.36 22.74 -2.06
N SER A 27 -54.53 21.43 -1.90
CA SER A 27 -53.88 20.70 -0.81
C SER A 27 -52.38 20.61 -1.11
N GLY A 28 -51.61 21.58 -0.62
CA GLY A 28 -50.15 21.56 -0.70
C GLY A 28 -49.54 20.81 0.49
N TYR A 29 -48.73 19.78 0.21
CA TYR A 29 -47.83 19.25 1.22
C TYR A 29 -46.67 20.21 1.40
N SER A 30 -46.39 20.59 2.64
CA SER A 30 -45.16 21.31 2.98
C SER A 30 -44.18 20.33 3.64
N LEU A 31 -42.90 20.56 3.39
CA LEU A 31 -41.84 19.83 4.06
C LEU A 31 -41.84 20.19 5.54
N ALA A 32 -42.13 19.21 6.39
CA ALA A 32 -42.14 19.39 7.84
C ALA A 32 -40.80 19.09 8.49
N GLY A 33 -39.98 18.26 7.83
CA GLY A 33 -38.63 17.97 8.28
C GLY A 33 -37.95 16.93 7.41
N VAL A 34 -36.63 16.99 7.40
CA VAL A 34 -35.76 15.97 6.82
C VAL A 34 -34.85 15.48 7.93
N GLU A 35 -34.96 14.20 8.25
CA GLU A 35 -34.01 13.54 9.14
C GLU A 35 -33.15 12.60 8.32
N GLY A 36 -31.84 12.78 8.43
CA GLY A 36 -30.84 11.96 7.75
C GLY A 36 -29.83 11.41 8.74
N GLY A 37 -29.34 10.21 8.47
CA GLY A 37 -28.40 9.53 9.33
C GLY A 37 -27.50 8.54 8.58
N ARG A 38 -26.48 8.07 9.28
CA ARG A 38 -25.61 6.98 8.82
C ARG A 38 -26.08 5.66 9.43
N VAL A 39 -26.37 4.70 8.58
CA VAL A 39 -26.43 3.29 8.97
C VAL A 39 -25.00 2.82 9.12
N ALA A 40 -24.57 2.68 10.38
CA ALA A 40 -23.31 2.04 10.73
C ALA A 40 -23.41 0.55 10.37
N ILE A 41 -22.40 0.02 9.68
CA ILE A 41 -22.27 -1.42 9.43
C ILE A 41 -21.43 -1.98 10.57
N THR A 42 -22.08 -2.65 11.52
CA THR A 42 -21.48 -3.22 12.73
C THR A 42 -21.82 -4.71 12.84
N ASP A 43 -21.28 -5.39 13.85
CA ASP A 43 -21.54 -6.80 14.17
C ASP A 43 -23.04 -7.13 14.38
N VAL A 44 -23.88 -6.12 14.57
CA VAL A 44 -25.33 -6.27 14.72
C VAL A 44 -25.95 -6.99 13.52
N TYR A 45 -25.43 -6.76 12.31
CA TYR A 45 -25.95 -7.38 11.08
C TYR A 45 -25.44 -8.82 10.86
N ASP A 46 -24.33 -9.19 11.52
CA ASP A 46 -23.76 -10.54 11.43
C ASP A 46 -24.57 -11.58 12.23
N ARG A 47 -25.45 -11.13 13.15
CA ARG A 47 -26.26 -12.01 14.01
C ARG A 47 -27.38 -12.72 13.26
N LYS A 48 -27.85 -12.13 12.16
CA LYS A 48 -28.92 -12.70 11.33
C LYS A 48 -28.63 -12.42 9.85
N PRO A 49 -27.63 -13.11 9.28
CA PRO A 49 -27.27 -12.91 7.88
C PRO A 49 -28.40 -13.39 6.97
N ASP A 50 -28.55 -12.72 5.83
CA ASP A 50 -29.55 -13.09 4.84
C ASP A 50 -29.13 -14.38 4.11
N ALA A 51 -29.95 -15.42 4.21
CA ALA A 51 -29.61 -16.74 3.69
C ALA A 51 -29.56 -16.77 2.15
N GLU A 52 -30.36 -15.95 1.47
CA GLU A 52 -30.36 -15.86 0.01
C GLU A 52 -29.06 -15.18 -0.47
N ALA A 53 -28.68 -14.07 0.16
CA ALA A 53 -27.41 -13.39 -0.11
C ALA A 53 -26.20 -14.31 0.14
N LEU A 54 -26.20 -15.07 1.25
CA LEU A 54 -25.14 -16.04 1.52
C LEU A 54 -25.06 -17.13 0.44
N ASN A 55 -26.20 -17.63 -0.03
CA ASN A 55 -26.24 -18.63 -1.10
C ASN A 55 -25.71 -18.07 -2.43
N ILE A 56 -25.97 -16.79 -2.73
CA ILE A 56 -25.39 -16.09 -3.89
C ILE A 56 -23.86 -16.00 -3.75
N LEU A 57 -23.35 -15.64 -2.57
CA LEU A 57 -21.91 -15.45 -2.33
C LEU A 57 -21.12 -16.76 -2.28
N LYS A 58 -21.73 -17.85 -1.81
CA LYS A 58 -21.08 -19.15 -1.57
C LYS A 58 -20.21 -19.67 -2.73
N PRO A 59 -20.68 -19.73 -4.00
CA PRO A 59 -19.84 -20.21 -5.10
C PRO A 59 -18.63 -19.29 -5.38
N TYR A 60 -18.77 -17.98 -5.18
CA TYR A 60 -17.66 -17.03 -5.34
C TYR A 60 -16.64 -17.18 -4.21
N GLN A 61 -17.11 -17.33 -2.97
CA GLN A 61 -16.25 -17.61 -1.83
C GLN A 61 -15.42 -18.88 -2.06
N GLN A 62 -16.07 -19.99 -2.44
CA GLN A 62 -15.37 -21.24 -2.75
C GLN A 62 -14.32 -21.07 -3.85
N LYS A 63 -14.62 -20.25 -4.87
CA LYS A 63 -13.66 -19.99 -5.95
C LYS A 63 -12.46 -19.16 -5.46
N VAL A 64 -12.71 -18.13 -4.66
CA VAL A 64 -11.66 -17.29 -4.06
C VAL A 64 -10.79 -18.12 -3.12
N ASP A 65 -11.38 -18.90 -2.23
CA ASP A 65 -10.67 -19.77 -1.28
C ASP A 65 -9.77 -20.75 -2.03
N SER A 66 -10.27 -21.37 -3.11
CA SER A 66 -9.47 -22.26 -3.97
C SER A 66 -8.25 -21.58 -4.60
N ILE A 67 -8.26 -20.25 -4.78
CA ILE A 67 -7.13 -19.49 -5.33
C ILE A 67 -6.19 -19.02 -4.22
N MET A 68 -6.74 -18.63 -3.07
CA MET A 68 -5.99 -17.97 -1.99
C MET A 68 -5.34 -18.95 -1.02
N SER A 69 -5.97 -20.10 -0.74
CA SER A 69 -5.49 -21.07 0.24
C SER A 69 -4.28 -21.94 -0.14
N PRO A 70 -3.92 -22.16 -1.43
CA PRO A 70 -2.75 -22.99 -1.75
C PRO A 70 -1.46 -22.46 -1.11
N ILE A 71 -0.72 -23.36 -0.46
CA ILE A 71 0.62 -23.10 0.07
C ILE A 71 1.60 -23.02 -1.11
N ILE A 72 2.41 -21.96 -1.13
CA ILE A 72 3.38 -21.68 -2.21
C ILE A 72 4.82 -21.68 -1.72
N GLY A 73 5.03 -21.74 -0.41
CA GLY A 73 6.34 -21.87 0.22
C GLY A 73 6.27 -21.73 1.72
N HIS A 74 7.43 -21.63 2.36
CA HIS A 74 7.54 -21.48 3.81
C HIS A 74 8.45 -20.32 4.21
N SER A 75 8.12 -19.64 5.31
CA SER A 75 8.99 -18.64 5.95
C SER A 75 9.67 -19.23 7.19
N ALA A 76 10.95 -18.92 7.38
CA ALA A 76 11.73 -19.37 8.53
C ALA A 76 11.37 -18.68 9.84
N LYS A 77 10.66 -17.56 9.78
CA LYS A 77 10.24 -16.76 10.94
C LYS A 77 9.19 -15.75 10.52
N ASN A 78 8.49 -15.18 11.50
CA ASN A 78 7.59 -14.07 11.27
C ASN A 78 8.38 -12.82 10.80
N LEU A 79 8.04 -12.27 9.64
CA LEU A 79 8.66 -11.05 9.09
C LEU A 79 7.64 -9.91 9.13
N THR A 80 7.98 -8.85 9.86
CA THR A 80 7.14 -7.66 10.00
C THR A 80 7.78 -6.44 9.35
N ALA A 81 6.96 -5.43 9.07
CA ALA A 81 7.39 -4.14 8.55
C ALA A 81 7.34 -3.07 9.66
N TYR A 82 8.44 -2.35 9.86
CA TYR A 82 8.54 -1.22 10.79
C TYR A 82 9.74 -0.33 10.43
N ARG A 83 9.71 0.90 10.92
CA ARG A 83 10.79 1.88 10.75
C ARG A 83 11.85 1.75 11.85
N PRO A 84 13.11 2.12 11.58
CA PRO A 84 13.63 2.66 10.31
C PRO A 84 13.96 1.60 9.26
N GLU A 85 14.11 0.36 9.69
CA GLU A 85 14.46 -0.81 8.87
C GLU A 85 13.81 -2.04 9.51
N SER A 86 13.33 -2.97 8.70
CA SER A 86 12.70 -4.19 9.18
C SER A 86 12.99 -5.39 8.27
N PRO A 87 12.83 -6.63 8.77
CA PRO A 87 13.05 -7.82 7.96
C PRO A 87 12.19 -7.85 6.69
N LEU A 88 10.89 -7.51 6.79
CA LEU A 88 10.01 -7.56 5.62
C LEU A 88 10.31 -6.41 4.64
N SER A 89 10.61 -5.20 5.13
CA SER A 89 10.99 -4.09 4.23
C SER A 89 12.28 -4.38 3.46
N ASN A 90 13.25 -5.04 4.11
CA ASN A 90 14.50 -5.47 3.47
C ASN A 90 14.24 -6.51 2.38
N LEU A 91 13.41 -7.52 2.68
CA LEU A 91 13.03 -8.55 1.72
C LEU A 91 12.36 -7.92 0.48
N MET A 92 11.39 -7.04 0.69
CA MET A 92 10.66 -6.38 -0.41
C MET A 92 11.59 -5.54 -1.28
N ALA A 93 12.52 -4.80 -0.67
CA ALA A 93 13.53 -4.06 -1.40
C ALA A 93 14.50 -4.99 -2.17
N ASP A 94 14.90 -6.12 -1.60
CA ASP A 94 15.75 -7.11 -2.29
C ASP A 94 15.04 -7.72 -3.51
N VAL A 95 13.76 -8.09 -3.36
CA VAL A 95 12.93 -8.60 -4.46
C VAL A 95 12.88 -7.58 -5.60
N LEU A 96 12.60 -6.31 -5.31
CA LEU A 96 12.59 -5.25 -6.32
C LEU A 96 13.97 -5.06 -6.98
N ARG A 97 15.04 -5.04 -6.18
CA ARG A 97 16.41 -4.85 -6.66
C ARG A 97 16.81 -5.94 -7.65
N GLN A 98 16.50 -7.20 -7.33
CA GLN A 98 16.78 -8.34 -8.20
C GLN A 98 15.87 -8.37 -9.43
N ALA A 99 14.59 -8.01 -9.27
CA ALA A 99 13.64 -7.98 -10.37
C ALA A 99 14.02 -6.96 -11.47
N ALA A 100 14.85 -5.96 -11.15
CA ALA A 100 15.41 -5.02 -12.13
C ALA A 100 16.17 -5.72 -13.28
N VAL A 101 16.65 -6.96 -13.09
CA VAL A 101 17.25 -7.77 -14.17
C VAL A 101 16.31 -7.89 -15.37
N ARG A 102 14.99 -7.93 -15.15
CA ARG A 102 13.96 -7.97 -16.22
C ARG A 102 13.95 -6.72 -17.10
N ALA A 103 14.44 -5.59 -16.59
CA ALA A 103 14.46 -4.28 -17.26
C ALA A 103 15.81 -3.97 -17.89
N ILE A 104 16.89 -4.22 -17.16
CA ILE A 104 18.24 -3.71 -17.47
C ILE A 104 19.32 -4.79 -17.50
N GLY A 105 18.94 -6.07 -17.45
CA GLY A 105 19.86 -7.22 -17.57
C GLY A 105 20.74 -7.48 -16.35
N LYS A 106 20.60 -6.69 -15.27
CA LYS A 106 21.32 -6.82 -14.00
C LYS A 106 20.48 -6.29 -12.84
N PRO A 107 20.80 -6.65 -11.58
CA PRO A 107 20.15 -6.02 -10.43
C PRO A 107 20.42 -4.51 -10.41
N ALA A 108 19.47 -3.74 -9.91
CA ALA A 108 19.65 -2.30 -9.74
C ALA A 108 20.73 -2.01 -8.67
N ASP A 109 21.35 -0.83 -8.74
CA ASP A 109 22.33 -0.43 -7.73
C ASP A 109 21.67 -0.33 -6.35
N VAL A 110 20.48 0.27 -6.31
CA VAL A 110 19.66 0.49 -5.11
C VAL A 110 18.24 0.02 -5.38
N ALA A 111 17.52 -0.40 -4.35
CA ALA A 111 16.06 -0.47 -4.40
C ALA A 111 15.41 0.20 -3.20
N VAL A 112 14.18 0.68 -3.38
CA VAL A 112 13.39 1.35 -2.36
C VAL A 112 11.97 0.79 -2.36
N MET A 113 11.44 0.52 -1.17
CA MET A 113 10.05 0.13 -0.92
C MET A 113 9.53 0.96 0.25
N ASN A 114 8.38 1.62 0.08
CA ASN A 114 7.76 2.35 1.18
C ASN A 114 7.08 1.39 2.17
N MET A 115 7.22 1.69 3.46
CA MET A 115 6.66 0.96 4.58
C MET A 115 5.14 0.90 4.47
N GLY A 116 4.51 2.00 4.05
CA GLY A 116 3.06 2.09 3.86
C GLY A 116 2.51 1.16 2.77
N GLY A 117 3.35 0.74 1.82
CA GLY A 117 2.99 -0.22 0.78
C GLY A 117 2.99 -1.68 1.24
N ILE A 118 3.57 -1.97 2.42
CA ILE A 118 3.61 -3.31 3.03
C ILE A 118 2.47 -3.39 4.06
N ARG A 119 1.48 -4.25 3.81
CA ARG A 119 0.18 -4.15 4.49
C ARG A 119 -0.10 -5.23 5.52
N ASN A 120 0.63 -6.33 5.49
CA ASN A 120 0.56 -7.38 6.49
C ASN A 120 1.96 -7.96 6.76
N ALA A 121 2.09 -8.75 7.83
CA ALA A 121 3.27 -9.55 8.10
C ALA A 121 3.31 -10.81 7.22
N MET A 122 4.50 -11.35 7.01
CA MET A 122 4.68 -12.72 6.54
C MET A 122 4.78 -13.64 7.75
N PRO A 123 3.85 -14.58 7.96
CA PRO A 123 3.87 -15.48 9.11
C PRO A 123 5.08 -16.42 9.05
N GLU A 124 5.45 -16.97 10.20
CA GLU A 124 6.34 -18.14 10.25
C GLU A 124 5.60 -19.39 9.75
N GLY A 125 6.31 -20.28 9.05
CA GLY A 125 5.73 -21.49 8.49
C GLY A 125 5.08 -21.24 7.14
N GLU A 126 3.86 -21.73 6.94
CA GLU A 126 3.20 -21.75 5.63
C GLU A 126 2.95 -20.35 5.06
N ILE A 127 3.35 -20.15 3.81
CA ILE A 127 3.02 -18.97 3.01
C ILE A 127 2.01 -19.40 1.96
N THR A 128 0.82 -18.82 1.99
CA THR A 128 -0.22 -19.07 0.98
C THR A 128 -0.21 -18.00 -0.11
N PHE A 129 -0.96 -18.23 -1.18
CA PHE A 129 -1.22 -17.19 -2.17
C PHE A 129 -1.88 -15.96 -1.53
N GLY A 130 -2.86 -16.19 -0.63
CA GLY A 130 -3.52 -15.16 0.15
C GLY A 130 -2.57 -14.33 1.01
N THR A 131 -1.59 -14.97 1.66
CA THR A 131 -0.54 -14.27 2.44
C THR A 131 0.15 -13.19 1.62
N VAL A 132 0.51 -13.48 0.36
CA VAL A 132 1.18 -12.50 -0.51
C VAL A 132 0.23 -11.40 -0.97
N TYR A 133 -1.05 -11.70 -1.18
CA TYR A 133 -2.08 -10.69 -1.46
C TYR A 133 -2.32 -9.75 -0.29
N GLU A 134 -2.27 -10.25 0.95
CA GLU A 134 -2.40 -9.44 2.14
C GLU A 134 -1.18 -8.55 2.38
N ILE A 135 0.03 -9.03 2.07
CA ILE A 135 1.27 -8.24 2.19
C ILE A 135 1.31 -7.12 1.14
N ALA A 136 1.01 -7.43 -0.12
CA ALA A 136 1.08 -6.51 -1.26
C ALA A 136 -0.28 -6.45 -2.01
N PRO A 137 -1.32 -5.82 -1.43
CA PRO A 137 -2.67 -5.82 -1.99
C PRO A 137 -2.84 -4.86 -3.17
N PHE A 138 -1.99 -3.84 -3.28
CA PHE A 138 -2.07 -2.87 -4.37
C PHE A 138 -1.46 -3.42 -5.67
N GLU A 139 -1.95 -2.94 -6.81
CA GLU A 139 -1.45 -3.31 -8.14
C GLU A 139 -0.18 -2.54 -8.54
N ASN A 140 0.68 -2.24 -7.56
CA ASN A 140 1.93 -1.54 -7.80
C ASN A 140 2.85 -2.37 -8.70
N ALA A 141 3.43 -1.75 -9.73
CA ALA A 141 4.37 -2.38 -10.64
C ALA A 141 5.81 -1.93 -10.39
N LEU A 142 6.78 -2.78 -10.73
CA LEU A 142 8.19 -2.43 -10.73
C LEU A 142 8.47 -1.28 -11.70
N CYS A 143 9.17 -0.26 -11.21
CA CYS A 143 9.78 0.79 -12.00
C CYS A 143 11.29 0.79 -11.75
N VAL A 144 12.09 0.79 -12.81
CA VAL A 144 13.55 0.94 -12.74
C VAL A 144 13.93 2.32 -13.27
N LEU A 145 14.45 3.15 -12.39
CA LEU A 145 14.80 4.54 -12.66
C LEU A 145 16.31 4.69 -12.83
N THR A 146 16.69 5.69 -13.61
CA THR A 146 18.07 6.16 -13.75
C THR A 146 18.17 7.57 -13.21
N MET A 147 19.08 7.84 -12.27
CA MET A 147 19.27 9.17 -11.71
C MET A 147 20.74 9.44 -11.37
N ASP A 148 21.12 10.71 -11.30
CA ASP A 148 22.46 11.09 -10.82
C ASP A 148 22.60 10.94 -9.30
N GLY A 149 23.85 10.93 -8.83
CA GLY A 149 24.15 10.76 -7.41
C GLY A 149 23.67 11.92 -6.54
N ALA A 150 23.54 13.13 -7.08
CA ALA A 150 22.98 14.27 -6.36
C ALA A 150 21.49 14.04 -6.04
N THR A 151 20.73 13.61 -7.04
CA THR A 151 19.30 13.25 -6.90
C THR A 151 19.13 12.03 -6.00
N LEU A 152 20.01 11.05 -6.10
CA LEU A 152 20.00 9.89 -5.19
C LEU A 152 20.26 10.29 -3.73
N LYS A 153 21.19 11.24 -3.47
CA LYS A 153 21.41 11.78 -2.12
C LYS A 153 20.18 12.51 -1.58
N GLU A 154 19.51 13.28 -2.43
CA GLU A 154 18.24 13.93 -2.05
C GLU A 154 17.16 12.92 -1.70
N LEU A 155 17.02 11.85 -2.52
CA LEU A 155 16.12 10.74 -2.22
C LEU A 155 16.42 10.12 -0.85
N PHE A 156 17.70 9.89 -0.53
CA PHE A 156 18.09 9.38 0.79
C PHE A 156 17.79 10.37 1.92
N GLY A 157 17.88 11.67 1.67
CA GLY A 157 17.40 12.72 2.59
C GLY A 157 15.89 12.64 2.83
N GLN A 158 15.10 12.39 1.78
CA GLN A 158 13.65 12.20 1.87
C GLN A 158 13.30 10.94 2.66
N ILE A 159 14.01 9.83 2.43
CA ILE A 159 13.90 8.60 3.23
C ILE A 159 14.21 8.85 4.70
N ALA A 160 15.26 9.62 5.01
CA ALA A 160 15.57 10.02 6.38
C ALA A 160 14.43 10.83 7.02
N SER A 161 13.82 11.76 6.27
CA SER A 161 12.77 12.66 6.76
C SER A 161 11.46 11.97 7.13
N VAL A 162 11.25 10.75 6.64
CA VAL A 162 10.14 9.87 7.01
C VAL A 162 10.56 8.79 8.01
N HIS A 163 11.74 8.93 8.61
CA HIS A 163 12.35 8.02 9.57
C HIS A 163 12.62 6.62 9.03
N GLY A 164 12.94 6.51 7.74
CA GLY A 164 13.35 5.26 7.09
C GLY A 164 12.26 4.60 6.25
N GLU A 165 12.73 3.87 5.25
CA GLU A 165 11.96 3.08 4.30
C GLU A 165 12.73 1.79 4.00
N GLY A 166 12.10 0.80 3.36
CA GLY A 166 12.81 -0.40 2.92
C GLY A 166 13.83 -0.07 1.84
N ILE A 167 15.11 -0.36 2.09
CA ILE A 167 16.18 -0.14 1.09
C ILE A 167 16.99 -1.41 0.85
N SER A 168 17.58 -1.53 -0.34
CA SER A 168 18.55 -2.58 -0.70
C SER A 168 19.70 -1.99 -1.49
N GLY A 169 20.92 -2.51 -1.33
CA GLY A 169 22.11 -2.03 -2.03
C GLY A 169 22.68 -0.69 -1.52
N ALA A 170 22.06 -0.10 -0.49
CA ALA A 170 22.49 1.12 0.15
C ALA A 170 22.50 0.99 1.68
N ALA A 171 23.27 1.86 2.33
CA ALA A 171 23.31 1.99 3.78
C ALA A 171 23.25 3.47 4.17
N LEU A 172 22.36 3.82 5.10
CA LEU A 172 22.11 5.17 5.59
C LEU A 172 22.38 5.26 7.09
N LYS A 173 22.92 6.41 7.50
CA LYS A 173 22.93 6.86 8.89
C LYS A 173 22.06 8.12 8.97
N ILE A 174 21.09 8.13 9.88
CA ILE A 174 20.17 9.25 10.11
C ILE A 174 20.22 9.68 11.58
N ASP A 175 19.79 10.90 11.90
CA ASP A 175 19.56 11.32 13.29
C ASP A 175 18.11 11.07 13.73
N GLY A 176 17.79 11.40 14.99
CA GLY A 176 16.44 11.23 15.55
C GLY A 176 15.43 12.21 14.95
N GLU A 177 15.91 13.34 14.44
CA GLU A 177 15.13 14.41 13.83
C GLU A 177 14.75 14.11 12.37
N GLY A 178 15.34 13.06 11.77
CA GLY A 178 15.07 12.63 10.40
C GLY A 178 15.98 13.27 9.36
N ASN A 179 17.15 13.76 9.74
CA ASN A 179 18.18 14.22 8.80
C ASN A 179 19.11 13.07 8.41
N LEU A 180 19.55 13.11 7.15
CA LEU A 180 20.57 12.19 6.65
C LEU A 180 21.97 12.64 7.08
N LEU A 181 22.69 11.78 7.79
CA LEU A 181 24.06 12.02 8.23
C LEU A 181 25.10 11.39 7.29
N GLU A 182 24.82 10.19 6.78
CA GLU A 182 25.69 9.48 5.84
C GLU A 182 24.87 8.59 4.92
N ALA A 183 25.29 8.47 3.65
CA ALA A 183 24.73 7.50 2.71
C ALA A 183 25.83 6.85 1.86
N LYS A 184 25.75 5.53 1.72
CA LYS A 184 26.63 4.72 0.87
C LYS A 184 25.82 3.83 -0.05
N VAL A 185 26.35 3.58 -1.25
CA VAL A 185 25.81 2.60 -2.20
C VAL A 185 26.87 1.52 -2.42
N ASN A 186 26.50 0.26 -2.20
CA ASN A 186 27.42 -0.89 -2.24
C ASN A 186 28.72 -0.65 -1.42
N GLY A 187 28.56 -0.06 -0.23
CA GLY A 187 29.67 0.26 0.69
C GLY A 187 30.55 1.45 0.28
N ARG A 188 30.27 2.14 -0.83
CA ARG A 188 31.06 3.28 -1.32
C ARG A 188 30.31 4.60 -1.16
N GLN A 189 31.06 5.67 -0.99
CA GLN A 189 30.52 7.03 -1.00
C GLN A 189 29.85 7.34 -2.35
N ILE A 190 28.75 8.08 -2.30
CA ILE A 190 27.99 8.45 -3.49
C ILE A 190 28.71 9.60 -4.21
N ASP A 191 29.21 9.31 -5.40
CA ASP A 191 29.65 10.32 -6.36
C ASP A 191 28.43 11.03 -6.95
N ALA A 192 28.35 12.36 -6.78
CA ALA A 192 27.23 13.18 -7.21
C ALA A 192 27.02 13.21 -8.73
N LYS A 193 28.09 13.02 -9.52
CA LYS A 193 28.04 13.07 -10.99
C LYS A 193 27.81 11.71 -11.62
N LYS A 194 28.00 10.62 -10.87
CA LYS A 194 27.77 9.26 -11.34
C LYS A 194 26.27 8.99 -11.43
N THR A 195 25.88 8.19 -12.42
CA THR A 195 24.53 7.67 -12.57
C THR A 195 24.33 6.36 -11.79
N TYR A 196 23.15 6.21 -11.19
CA TYR A 196 22.73 5.04 -10.44
C TYR A 196 21.38 4.54 -10.98
N THR A 197 21.20 3.23 -10.93
CA THR A 197 19.93 2.56 -11.21
C THR A 197 19.20 2.29 -9.90
N VAL A 198 17.93 2.68 -9.83
CA VAL A 198 17.10 2.51 -8.62
C VAL A 198 15.83 1.76 -8.98
N ALA A 199 15.63 0.59 -8.38
CA ALA A 199 14.36 -0.14 -8.49
C ALA A 199 13.39 0.30 -7.40
N THR A 200 12.15 0.56 -7.77
CA THR A 200 11.08 0.95 -6.84
C THR A 200 9.73 0.52 -7.42
N ILE A 201 8.64 0.94 -6.80
CA ILE A 201 7.30 0.81 -7.36
C ILE A 201 6.87 2.07 -8.12
N ASP A 202 6.04 1.90 -9.15
CA ASP A 202 5.39 2.98 -9.90
C ASP A 202 4.79 4.09 -9.03
N TYR A 203 4.12 3.73 -7.92
CA TYR A 203 3.61 4.70 -6.95
C TYR A 203 4.69 5.66 -6.45
N LEU A 204 5.85 5.15 -6.03
CA LEU A 204 6.97 6.00 -5.57
C LEU A 204 7.70 6.67 -6.73
N ALA A 205 7.73 6.05 -7.90
CA ALA A 205 8.33 6.65 -9.09
C ALA A 205 7.69 8.00 -9.45
N GLU A 206 6.42 8.19 -9.10
CA GLU A 206 5.68 9.45 -9.27
C GLU A 206 5.86 10.46 -8.11
N GLY A 207 6.74 10.17 -7.16
CA GLY A 207 7.11 11.07 -6.07
C GLY A 207 6.18 11.05 -4.86
N ASN A 208 5.29 10.06 -4.77
CA ASN A 208 4.42 9.87 -3.61
C ASN A 208 5.23 9.51 -2.34
N ASP A 209 4.58 9.54 -1.18
CA ASP A 209 5.20 9.31 0.14
C ASP A 209 6.45 10.18 0.40
N LYS A 210 6.43 11.42 -0.10
CA LYS A 210 7.51 12.41 0.00
C LYS A 210 8.80 12.04 -0.75
N MET A 211 8.76 11.06 -1.64
CA MET A 211 9.92 10.61 -2.43
C MET A 211 10.06 11.40 -3.75
N GLU A 212 9.89 12.72 -3.69
CA GLU A 212 9.79 13.60 -4.86
C GLU A 212 11.02 13.54 -5.78
N ALA A 213 12.20 13.19 -5.25
CA ALA A 213 13.42 13.04 -6.03
C ALA A 213 13.27 12.01 -7.17
N PHE A 214 12.40 11.00 -7.02
CA PHE A 214 12.11 10.03 -8.09
C PHE A 214 11.57 10.69 -9.37
N ARG A 215 10.83 11.80 -9.26
CA ARG A 215 10.29 12.51 -10.43
C ARG A 215 11.38 13.14 -11.30
N ARG A 216 12.56 13.38 -10.73
CA ARG A 216 13.72 13.96 -11.43
C ARG A 216 14.65 12.92 -12.05
N ALA A 217 14.29 11.64 -12.00
CA ALA A 217 15.01 10.60 -12.73
C ALA A 217 15.07 10.93 -14.24
N SER A 218 16.22 10.71 -14.86
CA SER A 218 16.43 10.95 -16.29
C SER A 218 15.80 9.87 -17.18
N SER A 219 15.49 8.70 -16.61
CA SER A 219 14.79 7.62 -17.28
C SER A 219 13.97 6.79 -16.30
N LYS A 220 12.83 6.27 -16.77
CA LYS A 220 11.97 5.32 -16.07
C LYS A 220 11.64 4.16 -17.02
N ILE A 221 11.89 2.94 -16.59
CA ILE A 221 11.54 1.72 -17.33
C ILE A 221 10.51 0.96 -16.52
N PHE A 222 9.39 0.61 -17.15
CA PHE A 222 8.31 -0.20 -16.58
C PHE A 222 8.28 -1.55 -17.30
N PRO A 223 8.89 -2.61 -16.75
CA PRO A 223 8.85 -3.92 -17.38
C PRO A 223 7.42 -4.44 -17.44
N LYS A 224 7.07 -5.11 -18.54
CA LYS A 224 5.77 -5.77 -18.68
C LYS A 224 5.61 -6.85 -17.62
N ASP A 225 4.39 -7.00 -17.12
CA ASP A 225 3.97 -8.07 -16.21
C ASP A 225 4.80 -8.17 -14.91
N ALA A 226 5.35 -7.04 -14.46
CA ALA A 226 6.20 -6.96 -13.27
C ALA A 226 5.48 -6.34 -12.06
N LEU A 227 4.27 -6.80 -11.77
CA LEU A 227 3.56 -6.42 -10.54
C LEU A 227 4.37 -6.86 -9.31
N LEU A 228 4.52 -5.97 -8.32
CA LEU A 228 5.24 -6.26 -7.07
C LEU A 228 4.76 -7.56 -6.42
N ARG A 229 3.44 -7.75 -6.39
CA ARG A 229 2.81 -8.98 -5.87
C ARG A 229 3.27 -10.23 -6.61
N ASN A 230 3.34 -10.19 -7.94
CA ASN A 230 3.81 -11.32 -8.74
C ASN A 230 5.30 -11.57 -8.52
N LEU A 231 6.11 -10.52 -8.38
CA LEU A 231 7.52 -10.65 -8.06
C LEU A 231 7.75 -11.33 -6.71
N LEU A 232 6.94 -11.00 -5.69
CA LEU A 232 6.99 -11.64 -4.39
C LEU A 232 6.51 -13.11 -4.45
N LEU A 233 5.42 -13.39 -5.18
CA LEU A 233 4.94 -14.76 -5.43
C LEU A 233 6.03 -15.62 -6.09
N ASP A 234 6.68 -15.09 -7.13
CA ASP A 234 7.77 -15.76 -7.85
C ASP A 234 8.95 -16.02 -6.91
N TYR A 235 9.34 -15.04 -6.09
CA TYR A 235 10.41 -15.20 -5.12
C TYR A 235 10.13 -16.32 -4.11
N VAL A 236 8.94 -16.34 -3.50
CA VAL A 236 8.54 -17.37 -2.52
C VAL A 236 8.57 -18.76 -3.17
N LYS A 237 7.97 -18.90 -4.35
CA LYS A 237 7.97 -20.18 -5.10
C LYS A 237 9.38 -20.63 -5.46
N GLN A 238 10.28 -19.71 -5.82
CA GLN A 238 11.67 -20.03 -6.10
C GLN A 238 12.43 -20.50 -4.86
N CYS A 239 12.16 -19.92 -3.68
CA CYS A 239 12.70 -20.41 -2.41
C CYS A 239 12.23 -21.85 -2.14
N GLU A 240 10.93 -22.10 -2.25
CA GLU A 240 10.34 -23.44 -2.03
C GLU A 240 10.92 -24.48 -3.01
N GLN A 241 11.02 -24.16 -4.30
CA GLN A 241 11.63 -25.02 -5.32
C GLN A 241 13.09 -25.37 -5.01
N LYS A 242 13.82 -24.50 -4.30
CA LYS A 242 15.19 -24.72 -3.86
C LYS A 242 15.28 -25.44 -2.51
N GLY A 243 14.15 -25.79 -1.90
CA GLY A 243 14.10 -26.34 -0.54
C GLY A 243 14.55 -25.34 0.52
N GLN A 244 14.36 -24.04 0.26
CA GLN A 244 14.78 -22.95 1.14
C GLN A 244 13.56 -22.23 1.70
N PHE A 245 13.61 -21.95 3.00
CA PHE A 245 12.60 -21.09 3.61
C PHE A 245 12.92 -19.63 3.30
N VAL A 246 11.88 -18.83 3.05
CA VAL A 246 11.98 -17.38 2.98
C VAL A 246 12.47 -16.85 4.31
N THR A 247 13.46 -15.97 4.28
CA THR A 247 13.98 -15.34 5.49
C THR A 247 14.60 -14.00 5.15
N SER A 248 14.60 -13.10 6.13
CA SER A 248 15.24 -11.80 6.05
C SER A 248 15.53 -11.30 7.46
N GLN A 249 16.45 -10.37 7.63
CA GLN A 249 16.79 -9.80 8.94
C GLN A 249 17.12 -8.32 8.81
N VAL A 250 17.15 -7.63 9.94
CA VAL A 250 17.73 -6.29 10.02
C VAL A 250 19.24 -6.44 9.88
N GLU A 251 19.82 -5.70 8.94
CA GLU A 251 21.25 -5.74 8.63
C GLU A 251 21.95 -4.41 8.95
N GLY A 252 21.19 -3.42 9.42
CA GLY A 252 21.68 -2.07 9.66
C GLY A 252 21.88 -1.30 8.36
N ARG A 253 21.00 -1.55 7.37
CA ARG A 253 20.85 -0.74 6.17
C ARG A 253 20.43 0.69 6.53
N ILE A 254 19.64 0.90 7.59
CA ILE A 254 19.35 2.24 8.13
C ILE A 254 19.63 2.25 9.62
N LYS A 255 20.56 3.11 10.07
CA LYS A 255 20.92 3.26 11.49
C LYS A 255 20.60 4.67 11.97
N VAL A 256 19.95 4.76 13.13
CA VAL A 256 19.71 6.03 13.82
C VAL A 256 20.90 6.29 14.75
N SER A 257 21.55 7.44 14.61
CA SER A 257 22.55 7.91 15.55
C SER A 257 21.87 8.33 16.84
N ALA A 258 22.45 7.98 17.99
CA ALA A 258 22.02 8.56 19.26
C ALA A 258 22.21 10.09 19.18
N SER A 259 21.21 10.84 19.66
CA SER A 259 21.34 12.29 19.88
C SER A 259 22.44 12.53 20.91
N ASN A 260 23.37 13.43 20.61
CA ASN A 260 24.33 13.93 21.60
C ASN A 260 23.65 14.87 22.59
#